data_AF-A0A136KR69-F1
#
_entry.id   AF-A0A136KR69-F1
#
_cell.length_a   1.000
_cell.length_b   1.000
_cell.length_c   1.000
_cell.angle_alpha   90.00
_cell.angle_beta   90.00
_cell.angle_gamma   90.00
#
_symmetry.space_group_name_H-M   'P 1'
#
loop_
_entity.id
_entity.type
_entity.pdbx_description
1 polymer ?
#
loop_
_entity_poly.entity_id
_entity_poly.type
_entity_poly.pdbx_seq_one_letter_code
_entity_poly.pdbx_strand_id
1 'polypeptide(L)'
;MSTKTTSILALALIAIAIIAGLLLWNQLPEQMASHWNANDEVDGYMSKFWGVFLMPLTALFLFGLFMVIPNIDPHKVNIESFRGTFNLFIVFIVAFLLYIHGLTLAWSLGYQNFKISSAMLPFLGVLFIFIGAMMKKPSGIFHRHSDAVDAFK
;
A
#
# COMPACT_ATOMS: atom_id res chain seq x y z
N MET A 1 7.56 -10.10 9.88
CA MET A 1 7.79 -10.64 8.53
C MET A 1 9.23 -10.38 8.09
N SER A 2 9.90 -11.36 7.45
CA SER A 2 11.28 -11.18 6.99
C SER A 2 11.35 -10.30 5.74
N THR A 3 12.49 -9.64 5.50
CA THR A 3 12.70 -8.82 4.29
C THR A 3 12.61 -9.68 3.02
N LYS A 4 13.14 -10.91 3.04
CA LYS A 4 13.05 -11.83 1.89
C LYS A 4 11.58 -12.14 1.55
N THR A 5 10.77 -12.49 2.54
CA THR A 5 9.33 -12.75 2.35
C THR A 5 8.62 -11.51 1.80
N THR A 6 8.94 -10.34 2.35
CA THR A 6 8.40 -9.04 1.90
C THR A 6 8.68 -8.79 0.43
N SER A 7 9.93 -8.96 0.00
CA SER A 7 10.33 -8.75 -1.39
C SER A 7 9.64 -9.74 -2.33
N ILE A 8 9.58 -11.03 -1.96
CA ILE A 8 8.90 -12.05 -2.78
C ILE A 8 7.42 -11.69 -2.95
N LEU A 9 6.72 -11.38 -1.86
CA LEU A 9 5.29 -11.05 -1.91
C LEU A 9 5.03 -9.77 -2.71
N ALA A 10 5.76 -8.69 -2.43
CA ALA A 10 5.57 -7.42 -3.13
C ALA A 10 5.85 -7.55 -4.64
N LEU A 11 6.98 -8.17 -5.00
CA LEU A 11 7.34 -8.37 -6.41
C LEU A 11 6.38 -9.31 -7.13
N ALA A 12 5.90 -10.37 -6.48
CA ALA A 12 4.91 -11.26 -7.06
C ALA A 12 3.59 -10.51 -7.34
N LEU A 13 3.10 -9.71 -6.40
CA LEU A 13 1.90 -8.90 -6.58
C LEU A 13 2.06 -7.88 -7.73
N ILE A 14 3.19 -7.17 -7.77
CA ILE A 14 3.49 -6.21 -8.84
C ILE A 14 3.57 -6.91 -10.20
N ALA A 15 4.23 -8.06 -10.28
CA ALA A 15 4.31 -8.85 -11.51
C ALA A 15 2.92 -9.30 -11.96
N ILE A 16 2.07 -9.78 -11.05
CA ILE A 16 0.68 -10.15 -11.36
C ILE A 16 -0.08 -8.96 -11.95
N ALA A 17 0.06 -7.76 -11.37
CA ALA A 17 -0.62 -6.57 -11.88
C ALA A 17 -0.13 -6.15 -13.28
N ILE A 18 1.18 -6.17 -13.53
CA ILE A 18 1.76 -5.89 -14.85
C ILE A 18 1.27 -6.92 -15.87
N ILE A 19 1.30 -8.21 -15.51
CA ILE A 19 0.84 -9.29 -16.39
C ILE A 19 -0.66 -9.14 -16.68
N ALA A 20 -1.49 -8.84 -15.68
CA ALA A 20 -2.92 -8.60 -15.88
C ALA A 20 -3.17 -7.45 -16.86
N GLY A 21 -2.46 -6.33 -16.70
CA GLY A 21 -2.52 -5.21 -17.62
C GLY A 21 -2.14 -5.56 -19.06
N LEU A 22 -1.08 -6.36 -19.25
CA LEU A 22 -0.64 -6.84 -20.56
C LEU A 22 -1.65 -7.80 -21.20
N LEU A 23 -2.18 -8.75 -20.43
CA LEU A 23 -3.17 -9.73 -20.91
C LEU A 23 -4.49 -9.05 -21.33
N LEU A 24 -4.86 -7.97 -20.64
CA LEU A 24 -6.08 -7.21 -20.90
C LEU A 24 -5.91 -6.07 -21.90
N TRP A 25 -4.69 -5.82 -22.40
CA TRP A 25 -4.34 -4.64 -23.21
C TRP A 25 -5.29 -4.37 -24.39
N ASN A 26 -5.64 -5.43 -25.14
CA ASN A 26 -6.51 -5.32 -26.32
C ASN A 26 -8.00 -5.15 -25.98
N GLN A 27 -8.39 -5.40 -24.73
CA GLN A 27 -9.78 -5.25 -24.25
C GLN A 27 -10.01 -3.88 -23.60
N LEU A 28 -8.93 -3.18 -23.26
CA LEU A 28 -9.00 -1.90 -22.57
C LEU A 28 -9.15 -0.72 -23.55
N PRO A 29 -9.99 0.28 -23.21
CA PRO A 29 -10.21 1.46 -24.04
C PRO A 29 -8.94 2.33 -24.12
N GLU A 30 -8.85 3.17 -25.17
CA GLU A 30 -7.74 4.14 -25.32
C GLU A 30 -7.71 5.19 -24.19
N GLN A 31 -8.87 5.50 -23.62
CA GLN A 31 -9.03 6.39 -22.47
C GLN A 31 -9.55 5.57 -21.29
N MET A 32 -8.79 5.55 -20.21
CA MET A 32 -9.15 4.85 -18.96
C MET A 32 -9.50 5.87 -17.88
N ALA A 33 -10.52 5.55 -17.09
CA ALA A 33 -10.87 6.36 -15.93
C ALA A 33 -9.69 6.41 -14.94
N SER A 34 -9.39 7.60 -14.43
CA SER A 34 -8.30 7.82 -13.49
C SER A 34 -8.71 8.54 -12.21
N HIS A 35 -9.89 9.15 -12.20
CA HIS A 35 -10.42 9.85 -11.04
C HIS A 35 -11.95 9.74 -11.03
N TRP A 36 -12.50 9.63 -9.83
CA TRP A 36 -13.93 9.60 -9.56
C TRP A 36 -14.25 10.66 -8.52
N ASN A 37 -15.27 11.46 -8.78
CA ASN A 37 -15.72 12.50 -7.85
C ASN A 37 -16.48 11.90 -6.65
N ALA A 38 -16.95 12.77 -5.75
CA ALA A 38 -17.69 12.34 -4.56
C ALA A 38 -19.04 11.64 -4.85
N ASN A 39 -19.55 11.75 -6.08
CA ASN A 39 -20.78 11.09 -6.55
C ASN A 39 -20.49 9.78 -7.31
N ASP A 40 -19.25 9.26 -7.29
CA ASP A 40 -18.82 8.10 -8.07
C ASP A 40 -18.82 8.31 -9.60
N GLU A 41 -18.85 9.56 -10.06
CA GLU A 41 -18.80 9.88 -11.49
C GLU A 41 -17.34 10.06 -11.92
N VAL A 42 -16.99 9.55 -13.10
CA VAL A 42 -15.66 9.75 -13.67
C VAL A 42 -15.53 11.19 -14.17
N ASP A 43 -14.64 11.96 -13.57
CA ASP A 43 -14.30 13.33 -13.97
C ASP A 43 -12.84 13.48 -14.42
N GLY A 44 -12.08 12.37 -14.45
CA GLY A 44 -10.70 12.32 -14.92
C GLY A 44 -10.42 11.07 -15.74
N TYR A 45 -9.69 11.27 -16.86
CA TYR A 45 -9.24 10.21 -17.74
C TYR A 45 -7.74 10.32 -18.02
N MET A 46 -7.13 9.20 -18.39
CA MET A 46 -5.77 9.13 -18.88
C MET A 46 -5.63 8.15 -20.04
N SER A 47 -4.52 8.27 -20.77
CA SER A 47 -4.21 7.31 -21.84
C SER A 47 -4.09 5.89 -21.30
N LYS A 48 -4.43 4.90 -22.13
CA LYS A 48 -4.36 3.47 -21.81
C LYS A 48 -3.04 3.06 -21.16
N PHE A 49 -1.92 3.56 -21.69
CA PHE A 49 -0.60 3.29 -21.12
C PHE A 49 -0.53 3.67 -19.64
N TRP A 50 -0.95 4.89 -19.29
CA TRP A 50 -0.94 5.33 -17.90
C TRP A 50 -2.01 4.63 -17.06
N GLY A 51 -3.20 4.38 -17.60
CA GLY A 51 -4.25 3.63 -16.89
C GLY A 51 -3.83 2.21 -16.52
N VAL A 52 -3.02 1.56 -17.37
CA VAL A 52 -2.50 0.21 -17.12
C VAL A 52 -1.27 0.22 -16.23
N PHE A 53 -0.30 1.10 -16.46
CA PHE A 53 1.02 0.96 -15.83
C PHE A 53 1.29 1.92 -14.67
N LEU A 54 0.52 3.00 -14.49
CA LEU A 54 0.82 3.99 -13.46
C LEU A 54 0.83 3.38 -12.05
N MET A 55 -0.20 2.62 -11.68
CA MET A 55 -0.30 2.03 -10.34
C MET A 55 0.76 0.94 -10.08
N PRO A 56 0.98 -0.05 -10.98
CA PRO A 56 2.06 -1.03 -10.81
C PRO A 56 3.46 -0.40 -10.75
N LEU A 57 3.74 0.62 -11.57
CA LEU A 57 5.02 1.32 -11.55
C LEU A 57 5.20 2.14 -10.27
N THR A 58 4.14 2.79 -9.79
CA THR A 58 4.14 3.49 -8.50
C THR A 58 4.38 2.52 -7.35
N ALA A 59 3.74 1.34 -7.36
CA ALA A 59 3.97 0.30 -6.38
C ALA A 59 5.42 -0.21 -6.39
N LEU A 60 6.00 -0.41 -7.58
CA LEU A 60 7.41 -0.79 -7.73
C LEU A 60 8.36 0.29 -7.21
N PHE A 61 8.10 1.55 -7.55
CA PHE A 61 8.86 2.69 -7.07
C PHE A 61 8.82 2.79 -5.54
N LEU A 62 7.62 2.75 -4.94
CA LEU A 62 7.47 2.82 -3.49
C LEU A 62 8.08 1.60 -2.77
N PHE A 63 7.94 0.40 -3.33
CA PHE A 63 8.62 -0.78 -2.82
C PHE A 63 10.14 -0.57 -2.77
N GLY A 64 10.74 -0.11 -3.87
CA GLY A 64 12.17 0.21 -3.94
C GLY A 64 12.57 1.29 -2.92
N LEU A 65 11.80 2.37 -2.87
CA LEU A 65 12.03 3.48 -1.93
C LEU A 65 12.02 2.99 -0.47
N PHE A 66 11.01 2.21 -0.06
CA PHE A 66 10.93 1.68 1.30
C PHE A 66 11.99 0.63 1.61
N MET A 67 12.52 -0.07 0.61
CA MET A 67 13.67 -0.96 0.81
C MET A 67 14.97 -0.19 1.04
N VAL A 68 15.10 1.02 0.46
CA VAL A 68 16.28 1.87 0.59
C VAL A 68 16.26 2.73 1.87
N ILE A 69 15.09 3.29 2.25
CA ILE A 69 14.92 4.19 3.41
C ILE A 69 15.67 3.74 4.68
N PRO A 70 15.57 2.48 5.14
CA PRO A 70 16.25 2.01 6.35
C PRO A 70 17.78 2.13 6.30
N ASN A 71 18.37 2.14 5.10
CA ASN A 71 19.82 2.18 4.92
C ASN A 71 20.35 3.62 4.82
N ILE A 72 19.50 4.57 4.45
CA ILE A 72 19.87 5.99 4.25
C ILE A 72 19.51 6.88 5.44
N ASP A 73 18.66 6.40 6.37
CA ASP A 73 18.26 7.18 7.56
C ASP A 73 19.47 7.44 8.48
N PRO A 74 19.97 8.69 8.56
CA PRO A 74 21.15 9.04 9.35
C PRO A 74 20.90 8.94 10.86
N HIS A 75 19.63 9.01 11.29
CA HIS A 75 19.27 8.92 12.69
C HIS A 75 19.05 7.48 13.14
N LYS A 76 19.03 6.50 12.21
CA LYS A 76 18.86 5.06 12.46
C LYS A 76 17.97 4.79 13.68
N VAL A 77 16.88 5.55 13.87
CA VAL A 77 16.06 5.46 15.09
C VAL A 77 15.23 4.20 14.95
N ASN A 78 15.93 3.11 15.18
CA ASN A 78 15.51 1.75 15.36
C ASN A 78 14.48 1.20 14.35
N ILE A 79 14.59 1.56 13.05
CA ILE A 79 13.85 0.85 11.98
C ILE A 79 14.10 -0.66 12.07
N GLU A 80 15.30 -1.07 12.49
CA GLU A 80 15.58 -2.49 12.76
C GLU A 80 14.68 -3.10 13.84
N SER A 81 14.46 -2.40 14.96
CA SER A 81 13.58 -2.92 16.05
C SER A 81 12.13 -3.11 15.62
N PHE A 82 11.65 -2.37 14.62
CA PHE A 82 10.30 -2.52 14.07
C PHE A 82 10.30 -3.04 12.63
N ARG A 83 11.42 -3.63 12.16
CA ARG A 83 11.58 -4.07 10.77
C ARG A 83 10.47 -5.01 10.33
N GLY A 84 10.01 -5.88 11.23
CA GLY A 84 8.90 -6.78 10.98
C GLY A 84 7.59 -6.06 10.63
N THR A 85 7.27 -4.98 11.34
CA THR A 85 6.07 -4.15 11.13
C THR A 85 6.22 -3.27 9.90
N PHE A 86 7.42 -2.70 9.68
CA PHE A 86 7.71 -1.92 8.48
C PHE A 86 7.63 -2.76 7.20
N ASN A 87 8.13 -3.99 7.24
CA ASN A 87 7.97 -4.96 6.16
C ASN A 87 6.50 -5.27 5.85
N LEU A 88 5.67 -5.43 6.90
CA LEU A 88 4.24 -5.63 6.74
C LEU A 88 3.58 -4.41 6.09
N PHE A 89 3.96 -3.20 6.50
CA PHE A 89 3.52 -1.95 5.88
C PHE A 89 3.85 -1.90 4.37
N ILE A 90 5.06 -2.32 3.97
CA ILE A 90 5.45 -2.37 2.55
C ILE A 90 4.52 -3.28 1.74
N VAL A 91 4.25 -4.51 2.21
CA VAL A 91 3.33 -5.41 1.50
C VAL A 91 1.92 -4.82 1.46
N PHE A 92 1.50 -4.20 2.56
CA PHE A 92 0.17 -3.61 2.66
C PHE A 92 -0.04 -2.44 1.69
N ILE A 93 0.92 -1.51 1.58
CA ILE A 93 0.81 -0.37 0.66
C ILE A 93 0.87 -0.81 -0.81
N VAL A 94 1.70 -1.82 -1.12
CA VAL A 94 1.72 -2.43 -2.46
C VAL A 94 0.37 -3.08 -2.77
N ALA A 95 -0.16 -3.89 -1.85
CA ALA A 95 -1.46 -4.53 -2.03
C ALA A 95 -2.59 -3.50 -2.20
N PHE A 96 -2.55 -2.39 -1.45
CA PHE A 96 -3.53 -1.30 -1.59
C PHE A 96 -3.49 -0.68 -2.98
N LEU A 97 -2.32 -0.29 -3.47
CA LEU A 97 -2.19 0.31 -4.80
C LEU A 97 -2.66 -0.65 -5.90
N LEU A 98 -2.36 -1.93 -5.76
CA LEU A 98 -2.75 -2.95 -6.74
C LEU A 98 -4.23 -3.34 -6.63
N TYR A 99 -4.84 -3.17 -5.46
CA TYR A 99 -6.29 -3.25 -5.29
C TYR A 99 -6.98 -2.13 -6.08
N ILE A 100 -6.54 -0.88 -5.94
CA ILE A 100 -7.06 0.26 -6.72
C ILE A 100 -6.84 0.05 -8.23
N HIS A 101 -5.68 -0.49 -8.61
CA HIS A 101 -5.41 -0.88 -9.99
C HIS A 101 -6.43 -1.91 -10.51
N GLY A 102 -6.71 -2.96 -9.74
CA GLY A 102 -7.71 -3.97 -10.09
C GLY A 102 -9.12 -3.38 -10.28
N LEU A 103 -9.54 -2.48 -9.40
CA LEU A 103 -10.81 -1.75 -9.55
C LEU A 103 -10.84 -0.91 -10.83
N THR A 104 -9.73 -0.24 -11.14
CA THR A 104 -9.57 0.59 -12.35
C THR A 104 -9.66 -0.25 -13.63
N LEU A 105 -9.01 -1.42 -13.64
CA LEU A 105 -9.12 -2.38 -14.75
C LEU A 105 -10.55 -2.90 -14.90
N ALA A 106 -11.17 -3.34 -13.81
CA ALA A 106 -12.55 -3.83 -13.82
C ALA A 106 -13.53 -2.78 -14.37
N TRP A 107 -13.43 -1.55 -13.88
CA TRP A 107 -14.25 -0.43 -14.37
C TRP A 107 -14.03 -0.15 -15.87
N SER A 108 -12.76 -0.16 -16.30
CA SER A 108 -12.38 0.10 -17.69
C SER A 108 -12.78 -1.03 -18.65
N LEU A 109 -12.96 -2.25 -18.15
CA LEU A 109 -13.53 -3.38 -18.89
C LEU A 109 -15.06 -3.33 -19.00
N GLY A 110 -15.71 -2.32 -18.39
CA GLY A 110 -17.16 -2.15 -18.42
C GLY A 110 -17.89 -2.79 -17.24
N TYR A 111 -17.18 -3.37 -16.26
CA TYR A 111 -17.80 -3.83 -15.01
C TYR A 111 -18.10 -2.63 -14.12
N GLN A 112 -19.18 -1.90 -14.40
CA GLN A 112 -19.53 -0.63 -13.74
C GLN A 112 -20.64 -0.77 -12.68
N ASN A 113 -21.02 -2.01 -12.34
CA ASN A 113 -22.10 -2.31 -11.42
C ASN A 113 -21.69 -2.23 -9.93
N PHE A 114 -20.79 -1.31 -9.59
CA PHE A 114 -20.36 -1.06 -8.21
C PHE A 114 -19.93 0.39 -8.05
N LYS A 115 -19.97 0.90 -6.81
CA LYS A 115 -19.48 2.23 -6.47
C LYS A 115 -18.00 2.14 -6.08
N ILE A 116 -17.15 2.93 -6.72
CA ILE A 116 -15.70 2.98 -6.45
C ILE A 116 -15.47 3.44 -5.01
N SER A 117 -16.20 4.46 -4.57
CA SER A 117 -16.19 4.96 -3.18
C SER A 117 -16.40 3.83 -2.18
N SER A 118 -17.43 3.01 -2.40
CA SER A 118 -17.81 1.90 -1.52
C SER A 118 -16.79 0.75 -1.59
N ALA A 119 -16.24 0.47 -2.77
CA ALA A 119 -15.19 -0.52 -2.96
C ALA A 119 -13.89 -0.13 -2.24
N MET A 120 -13.55 1.17 -2.18
CA MET A 120 -12.34 1.63 -1.49
C MET A 120 -12.43 1.54 0.05
N LEU A 121 -13.62 1.67 0.63
CA LEU A 121 -13.81 1.79 2.08
C LEU A 121 -13.21 0.65 2.92
N PRO A 122 -13.38 -0.65 2.59
CA PRO A 122 -12.82 -1.72 3.40
C PRO A 122 -11.30 -1.62 3.51
N PHE A 123 -10.62 -1.34 2.40
CA PHE A 123 -9.15 -1.25 2.40
C PHE A 123 -8.66 -0.02 3.15
N LEU A 124 -9.34 1.13 2.99
CA LEU A 124 -9.06 2.34 3.78
C LEU A 124 -9.27 2.10 5.28
N GLY A 125 -10.34 1.40 5.66
CA GLY A 125 -10.61 1.03 7.05
C GLY A 125 -9.46 0.19 7.64
N VAL A 126 -9.01 -0.83 6.92
CA VAL A 126 -7.87 -1.64 7.35
C VAL A 126 -6.58 -0.81 7.41
N LEU A 127 -6.36 0.10 6.45
CA LEU A 127 -5.20 1.00 6.44
C LEU A 127 -5.18 1.88 7.70
N PHE A 128 -6.30 2.52 8.04
CA PHE A 128 -6.38 3.39 9.21
C PHE A 128 -6.22 2.61 10.52
N ILE A 129 -6.83 1.43 10.63
CA ILE A 129 -6.64 0.53 11.79
C ILE A 129 -5.16 0.15 11.91
N PHE A 130 -4.53 -0.22 10.79
CA PHE A 130 -3.13 -0.62 10.75
C PHE A 130 -2.19 0.52 11.17
N ILE A 131 -2.37 1.72 10.60
CA ILE A 131 -1.61 2.92 10.99
C ILE A 131 -1.82 3.23 12.48
N GLY A 132 -3.06 3.21 12.97
CA GLY A 132 -3.37 3.44 14.37
C GLY A 132 -2.69 2.42 15.30
N ALA A 133 -2.65 1.15 14.90
CA ALA A 133 -1.94 0.11 15.64
C ALA A 133 -0.42 0.34 15.64
N MET A 134 0.17 0.80 14.53
CA MET A 134 1.59 1.15 14.46
C MET A 134 1.96 2.35 15.34
N MET A 135 1.05 3.33 15.49
CA MET A 135 1.27 4.50 16.35
C MET A 135 1.19 4.19 17.83
N LYS A 136 0.59 3.05 18.22
CA LYS A 136 0.48 2.62 19.62
C LYS A 136 1.84 2.15 20.13
N LYS A 137 2.66 3.10 20.59
CA LYS A 137 3.95 2.85 21.25
C LYS A 137 3.73 1.97 22.49
N PRO A 138 4.52 0.91 22.74
CA PRO A 138 4.64 0.38 24.08
C PRO A 138 5.31 1.46 24.93
N SER A 139 4.61 1.96 25.93
CA SER A 139 5.13 2.92 26.91
C SER A 139 6.18 2.25 27.81
N GLY A 140 7.34 1.87 27.26
CA GLY A 140 8.47 1.36 28.03
C GLY A 140 9.19 2.40 28.89
N ILE A 141 8.80 3.68 28.77
CA ILE A 141 9.36 4.79 29.56
C ILE A 141 8.68 4.90 30.94
N PHE A 142 7.43 4.46 31.07
CA PHE A 142 6.71 4.54 32.35
C PHE A 142 6.94 3.33 33.28
N HIS A 143 7.49 2.23 32.77
CA HIS A 143 7.77 1.04 33.61
C HIS A 143 9.13 1.10 34.31
N ARG A 144 10.10 1.85 33.77
CA ARG A 144 11.39 2.03 34.46
C ARG A 144 11.33 2.94 35.69
N HIS A 145 10.24 3.68 35.88
CA HIS A 145 10.10 4.58 37.02
C HIS A 145 9.45 3.90 38.24
N SER A 146 8.70 2.81 38.08
CA SER A 146 8.20 2.02 39.23
C SER A 146 9.31 1.20 39.87
N ASP A 147 10.13 0.55 39.05
CA ASP A 147 11.17 -0.36 39.53
C ASP A 147 12.29 0.38 40.27
N ALA A 148 12.53 1.64 39.91
CA ALA A 148 13.47 2.51 40.60
C ALA A 148 12.95 3.05 41.95
N VAL A 149 11.64 3.03 42.20
CA VAL A 149 11.05 3.47 43.48
C VAL A 149 10.94 2.28 44.44
N ASP A 150 10.72 1.08 43.93
CA ASP A 150 10.63 -0.14 44.73
C ASP A 150 12.01 -0.71 45.11
N ALA A 151 13.09 -0.34 44.41
CA ALA A 151 14.47 -0.68 44.78
C ALA A 151 15.03 0.12 45.97
N PHE A 152 14.31 1.14 46.46
CA PHE A 152 14.69 1.97 47.61
C PHE A 152 13.76 1.80 48.82
N LYS A 153 12.88 0.79 48.82
CA LYS A 153 12.09 0.35 49.97
C LYS A 153 12.61 -0.99 50.48
#